data_AF-A0A6I3GXB8-F1
#
_entry.id   AF-A0A6I3GXB8-F1
#
_cell.length_a   1.000
_cell.length_b   1.000
_cell.length_c   1.000
_cell.angle_alpha   90.00
_cell.angle_beta   90.00
_cell.angle_gamma   90.00
#
_symmetry.space_group_name_H-M   'P 1'
#
loop_
_entity.id
_entity.type
_entity.pdbx_description
1 polymer ?
#
loop_
_entity_poly.entity_id
_entity_poly.type
_entity_poly.pdbx_seq_one_letter_code
_entity_poly.pdbx_strand_id
1 'polypeptide(L)'
;MSKFGYVAMLAFTVIGSFWLEIFLKVRVLRRAKRALLSIAPAALIFLVWDAYAIRQGHWRFDGKQILGIYGPGNIPLEEYLFFIIVPLAAIMTIEAVRKVKKHWTMGDER
;
A
#
# COMPACT_ATOMS: atom_id res chain seq x y z
N MET A 1 24.59 -1.89 -2.98
CA MET A 1 23.16 -1.55 -3.14
C MET A 1 22.79 -0.53 -2.07
N SER A 2 21.89 0.40 -2.39
CA SER A 2 21.55 1.56 -1.56
C SER A 2 20.46 1.22 -0.53
N LYS A 3 20.56 1.79 0.68
CA LYS A 3 19.61 1.62 1.81
C LYS A 3 18.19 2.14 1.52
N PHE A 4 17.97 2.73 0.35
CA PHE A 4 16.73 3.40 0.00
C PHE A 4 15.89 2.61 -1.01
N GLY A 5 16.21 1.35 -1.30
CA GLY A 5 15.50 0.56 -2.32
C GLY A 5 14.00 0.49 -2.07
N TYR A 6 13.60 0.11 -0.85
CA TYR A 6 12.20 -0.03 -0.48
C TYR A 6 11.50 1.33 -0.44
N VAL A 7 12.15 2.34 0.15
CA VAL A 7 11.63 3.71 0.21
C VAL A 7 11.44 4.30 -1.18
N ALA A 8 12.37 4.07 -2.11
CA ALA A 8 12.29 4.56 -3.48
C ALA A 8 11.11 3.92 -4.23
N MET A 9 10.86 2.63 -4.03
CA MET A 9 9.69 1.94 -4.59
C MET A 9 8.38 2.50 -4.02
N LEU A 10 8.30 2.73 -2.71
CA LEU A 10 7.12 3.34 -2.09
C LEU A 10 6.89 4.76 -2.59
N ALA A 11 7.95 5.58 -2.67
CA ALA A 11 7.89 6.94 -3.19
C ALA A 11 7.44 6.95 -4.66
N PHE A 12 7.98 6.05 -5.49
CA PHE A 12 7.54 5.88 -6.87
C PHE A 12 6.05 5.55 -6.95
N THR A 13 5.57 4.62 -6.12
CA THR A 13 4.15 4.22 -6.07
C THR A 13 3.25 5.38 -5.65
N VAL A 14 3.65 6.16 -4.64
CA VAL A 14 2.94 7.36 -4.20
C VAL A 14 2.89 8.38 -5.33
N ILE A 15 4.03 8.73 -5.93
CA ILE A 15 4.12 9.71 -7.02
C ILE A 15 3.26 9.27 -8.20
N GLY A 16 3.31 7.99 -8.58
CA GLY A 16 2.59 7.43 -9.71
C GLY A 16 1.06 7.36 -9.53
N SER A 17 0.55 7.45 -8.30
CA SER A 17 -0.88 7.30 -8.02
C SER A 17 -1.54 8.54 -7.39
N PHE A 18 -0.85 9.28 -6.52
CA PHE A 18 -1.43 10.42 -5.81
C PHE A 18 -1.73 11.62 -6.71
N TRP A 19 -1.04 11.75 -7.86
CA TRP A 19 -1.36 12.79 -8.84
C TRP A 19 -2.79 12.65 -9.39
N LEU A 20 -3.35 11.43 -9.41
CA LEU A 20 -4.74 11.16 -9.82
C LEU A 20 -5.75 11.82 -8.87
N GLU A 21 -5.46 11.87 -7.58
CA GLU A 21 -6.30 12.58 -6.59
C GLU A 21 -6.37 14.07 -6.90
N ILE A 22 -5.26 14.67 -7.32
CA ILE A 22 -5.17 16.11 -7.61
C ILE A 22 -5.81 16.43 -8.96
N PHE A 23 -5.44 15.72 -10.02
CA PHE A 23 -5.88 16.01 -11.38
C PHE A 23 -7.32 15.54 -11.67
N LEU A 24 -7.65 14.30 -11.28
CA LEU A 24 -8.97 13.71 -11.59
C LEU A 24 -9.98 13.89 -10.46
N LYS A 25 -9.54 14.38 -9.29
CA LYS A 25 -10.38 14.61 -8.11
C LYS A 25 -11.16 13.35 -7.73
N VAL A 26 -10.45 12.21 -7.64
CA VAL A 26 -11.05 10.91 -7.29
C VAL A 26 -11.56 10.85 -5.84
N ARG A 27 -11.13 11.79 -4.97
CA ARG A 27 -11.63 12.00 -3.59
C ARG A 27 -11.44 10.77 -2.69
N VAL A 28 -10.48 9.91 -2.99
CA VAL A 28 -10.16 8.72 -2.20
C VAL A 28 -9.57 9.15 -0.86
N LEU A 29 -8.65 10.12 -0.86
CA LEU A 29 -8.03 10.63 0.37
C LEU A 29 -9.03 11.38 1.24
N ARG A 30 -10.05 12.02 0.63
CA ARG A 30 -11.16 12.64 1.38
C ARG A 30 -11.98 11.62 2.17
N ARG A 31 -11.93 10.34 1.79
CA ARG A 31 -12.55 9.21 2.50
C ARG A 31 -11.49 8.25 3.03
N ALA A 32 -10.30 8.74 3.40
CA ALA A 32 -9.18 7.92 3.87
C ALA A 32 -9.59 6.94 4.96
N LYS A 33 -10.46 7.33 5.90
CA LYS A 33 -10.96 6.42 6.95
C LYS A 33 -11.62 5.16 6.37
N ARG A 34 -12.45 5.30 5.33
CA ARG A 34 -13.12 4.14 4.70
C ARG A 34 -12.13 3.27 3.94
N ALA A 35 -11.21 3.88 3.19
CA ALA A 35 -10.16 3.15 2.48
C ALA A 35 -9.27 2.38 3.46
N LEU A 36 -8.83 3.01 4.54
CA LEU A 36 -8.03 2.36 5.58
C LEU A 36 -8.82 1.25 6.28
N LEU A 37 -10.10 1.44 6.57
CA LEU A 37 -10.93 0.37 7.16
C LEU A 37 -11.11 -0.83 6.21
N SER A 38 -11.10 -0.62 4.88
CA SER A 38 -11.12 -1.73 3.92
C SER A 38 -9.77 -2.44 3.78
N ILE A 39 -8.66 -1.69 3.93
CA ILE A 39 -7.30 -2.23 3.79
C ILE A 39 -6.86 -2.95 5.07
N ALA A 40 -7.24 -2.42 6.24
CA ALA A 40 -6.75 -2.86 7.55
C ALA A 40 -6.93 -4.37 7.82
N PRO A 41 -8.06 -5.02 7.50
CA PRO A 41 -8.20 -6.46 7.73
C PRO A 41 -7.18 -7.28 6.94
N ALA A 42 -6.99 -6.96 5.66
CA ALA A 42 -6.02 -7.64 4.82
C ALA A 42 -4.59 -7.36 5.30
N ALA A 43 -4.25 -6.09 5.53
CA ALA A 43 -2.93 -5.69 6.05
C ALA A 43 -2.60 -6.40 7.36
N LEU A 44 -3.57 -6.51 8.29
CA LEU A 44 -3.38 -7.18 9.57
C LEU A 44 -3.07 -8.68 9.39
N ILE A 45 -3.81 -9.38 8.53
CA ILE A 45 -3.59 -10.80 8.24
C ILE A 45 -2.17 -11.02 7.70
N PHE A 46 -1.75 -10.21 6.73
CA PHE A 46 -0.42 -10.35 6.14
C PHE A 46 0.70 -9.94 7.09
N LEU A 47 0.52 -8.90 7.90
CA LEU A 47 1.51 -8.53 8.92
C LEU A 47 1.68 -9.61 9.99
N VAL A 48 0.60 -10.28 10.41
CA VAL A 48 0.69 -11.42 11.34
C VAL A 48 1.43 -12.59 10.69
N TRP A 49 1.16 -12.85 9.42
CA TRP A 49 1.87 -13.88 8.65
C TRP A 49 3.36 -13.57 8.52
N ASP A 50 3.72 -12.34 8.19
CA ASP A 50 5.11 -11.91 8.08
C ASP A 50 5.85 -12.03 9.41
N ALA A 51 5.23 -11.57 10.50
CA ALA A 51 5.79 -11.72 11.83
C ALA A 51 6.04 -13.20 12.18
N TYR A 52 5.12 -14.07 11.79
CA TYR A 52 5.28 -15.51 11.94
C TYR A 52 6.45 -16.04 11.10
N ALA A 53 6.51 -15.72 9.80
CA ALA A 53 7.54 -16.20 8.89
C ALA A 53 8.95 -15.73 9.27
N ILE A 54 9.08 -14.48 9.75
CA ILE A 54 10.34 -13.93 10.27
C ILE A 54 10.77 -14.67 11.53
N ARG A 55 9.83 -14.92 12.46
CA ARG A 55 10.12 -15.64 13.70
C ARG A 55 10.57 -17.08 13.44
N GLN A 56 10.02 -17.74 12.43
CA GLN A 56 10.43 -19.09 12.02
C GLN A 56 11.73 -19.09 11.18
N GLY A 57 12.27 -17.91 10.83
CA GLY A 57 13.45 -17.82 9.97
C GLY A 57 13.20 -18.18 8.52
N HIS A 58 11.93 -18.37 8.11
CA HIS A 58 11.55 -18.63 6.72
C HIS A 58 11.71 -17.38 5.85
N TRP A 59 11.57 -16.20 6.46
CA TRP A 59 11.64 -14.92 5.77
C TRP A 59 12.60 -13.96 6.46
N ARG A 60 13.33 -13.17 5.67
CA ARG A 60 14.24 -12.12 6.14
C ARG A 60 14.27 -10.98 5.14
N PHE A 61 14.34 -9.76 5.66
CA PHE A 61 14.53 -8.56 4.85
C PHE A 61 16.02 -8.24 4.68
N ASP A 62 16.42 -7.79 3.50
CA ASP A 62 17.79 -7.34 3.26
C ASP A 62 18.03 -5.98 3.92
N GLY A 63 18.78 -6.00 5.03
CA GLY A 63 19.20 -4.81 5.78
C GLY A 63 19.94 -3.75 4.94
N LYS A 64 20.46 -4.10 3.75
CA LYS A 64 21.11 -3.16 2.84
C LYS A 64 20.13 -2.36 1.97
N GLN A 65 18.84 -2.72 1.94
CA GLN A 65 17.82 -2.11 1.09
C GLN A 65 16.71 -1.37 1.86
N ILE A 66 16.72 -1.50 3.19
CA ILE A 66 15.77 -0.92 4.13
C ILE A 66 16.47 0.10 5.05
N LEU A 67 15.69 0.97 5.68
CA LEU A 67 16.14 2.02 6.60
C LEU A 67 16.62 1.46 7.94
N GLY A 68 16.25 0.22 8.28
CA GLY A 68 16.58 -0.42 9.55
C GLY A 68 15.71 0.04 10.72
N ILE A 69 14.56 0.66 10.43
CA ILE A 69 13.53 0.99 11.43
C ILE A 69 12.56 -0.19 11.48
N TYR A 70 12.40 -0.80 12.66
CA TYR A 70 11.55 -1.98 12.85
C TYR A 70 10.37 -1.68 13.77
N GLY A 71 9.21 -2.19 13.39
CA GLY A 71 8.00 -2.20 14.21
C GLY A 71 7.81 -3.55 14.94
N PRO A 72 6.59 -3.81 15.43
CA PRO A 72 6.22 -5.11 15.99
C PRO A 72 6.58 -6.29 15.08
N GLY A 73 6.83 -7.47 15.65
CA GLY A 73 7.14 -8.68 14.87
C GLY A 73 8.48 -8.64 14.12
N ASN A 74 9.36 -7.68 14.41
CA ASN A 74 10.63 -7.46 13.71
C ASN A 74 10.46 -7.20 12.20
N ILE A 75 9.33 -6.58 11.84
CA ILE A 75 9.00 -6.18 10.47
C ILE A 75 9.51 -4.75 10.23
N PRO A 76 10.17 -4.46 9.10
CA PRO A 76 10.65 -3.12 8.80
C PRO A 76 9.49 -2.16 8.51
N LEU A 77 9.67 -0.87 8.83
CA LEU A 77 8.66 0.18 8.63
C LEU A 77 8.12 0.20 7.19
N GLU A 78 8.98 -0.02 6.21
CA GLU A 78 8.63 -0.02 4.80
C GLU A 78 7.59 -1.07 4.44
N GLU A 79 7.56 -2.21 5.13
CA GLU A 79 6.56 -3.26 4.88
C GLU A 79 5.18 -2.85 5.39
N TYR A 80 5.11 -2.20 6.55
CA TYR A 80 3.86 -1.59 7.03
C TYR A 80 3.33 -0.53 6.04
N LEU A 81 4.24 0.30 5.51
CA LEU A 81 3.90 1.29 4.51
C LEU A 81 3.47 0.62 3.20
N PHE A 82 4.10 -0.48 2.80
CA PHE A 82 3.74 -1.26 1.60
C PHE A 82 2.29 -1.76 1.66
N PHE A 83 1.89 -2.39 2.77
CA PHE A 83 0.52 -2.89 2.96
C PHE A 83 -0.55 -1.80 3.00
N ILE A 84 -0.16 -0.53 3.14
CA ILE A 84 -1.08 0.62 3.10
C ILE A 84 -1.04 1.30 1.72
N ILE A 85 0.15 1.66 1.25
CA ILE A 85 0.37 2.48 0.06
C ILE A 85 -0.04 1.73 -1.20
N VAL A 86 0.32 0.45 -1.34
CA VAL A 86 0.04 -0.30 -2.57
C VAL A 86 -1.46 -0.53 -2.77
N PRO A 87 -2.24 -1.01 -1.77
CA PRO A 87 -3.68 -1.12 -1.92
C PRO A 87 -4.36 0.25 -2.14
N LEU A 88 -3.88 1.31 -1.48
CA LEU A 88 -4.40 2.66 -1.70
C LEU A 88 -4.17 3.13 -3.14
N ALA A 89 -2.98 2.88 -3.70
CA ALA A 89 -2.65 3.19 -5.10
C ALA A 89 -3.55 2.43 -6.09
N ALA A 90 -3.86 1.15 -5.79
CA ALA A 90 -4.80 0.37 -6.59
C ALA A 90 -6.20 0.98 -6.57
N ILE A 91 -6.72 1.35 -5.39
CA ILE A 91 -8.04 2.01 -5.25
C ILE A 91 -8.07 3.33 -6.02
N MET A 92 -7.04 4.18 -5.87
CA MET A 92 -6.95 5.45 -6.61
C MET A 92 -6.96 5.26 -8.12
N THR A 93 -6.26 4.23 -8.61
CA THR A 93 -6.22 3.90 -10.04
C THR A 93 -7.60 3.45 -10.55
N ILE A 94 -8.29 2.58 -9.81
CA ILE A 94 -9.64 2.12 -10.19
C ILE A 94 -10.61 3.29 -10.22
N GLU A 95 -10.62 4.13 -9.18
CA GLU A 95 -11.50 5.31 -9.12
C GLU A 95 -11.18 6.34 -10.22
N ALA A 96 -9.90 6.46 -10.61
CA ALA A 96 -9.50 7.27 -11.76
C ALA A 96 -10.09 6.75 -13.07
N VAL A 97 -10.03 5.43 -13.30
CA VAL A 97 -10.65 4.81 -14.48
C VAL A 97 -12.16 5.05 -14.47
N ARG A 98 -12.84 4.86 -13.35
CA ARG A 98 -14.30 5.13 -13.22
C ARG A 98 -14.64 6.59 -13.52
N LYS A 99 -13.79 7.52 -13.07
CA LYS A 99 -13.99 8.96 -13.30
C LYS A 99 -13.92 9.31 -14.79
N VAL A 100 -13.00 8.68 -15.52
CA VAL A 100 -12.79 8.92 -16.96
C VAL A 100 -13.80 8.12 -17.81
N LYS A 101 -14.06 6.87 -17.45
CA LYS A 101 -14.96 5.94 -18.15
C LYS A 101 -16.27 5.78 -17.37
N LYS A 102 -17.17 6.75 -17.50
CA LYS A 102 -18.44 6.82 -16.75
C LYS A 102 -19.36 5.59 -16.91
N HIS A 103 -19.24 4.85 -18.01
CA HIS A 103 -20.05 3.65 -18.29
C HIS A 103 -19.37 2.35 -17.84
N TRP A 104 -18.22 2.42 -17.19
CA TRP A 104 -17.53 1.24 -16.68
C TRP A 104 -18.17 0.80 -15.36
N THR A 105 -18.96 -0.26 -15.42
CA THR A 105 -19.54 -0.95 -14.26
C THR A 105 -18.53 -1.90 -13.64
N MET A 106 -18.34 -1.85 -12.32
CA MET A 106 -17.40 -2.72 -11.60
C MET A 106 -18.07 -3.26 -10.32
N GLY A 107 -18.00 -4.58 -10.11
CA GLY A 107 -18.52 -5.24 -8.91
C GLY A 107 -20.05 -5.35 -8.90
N ASP A 108 -20.65 -5.06 -7.75
CA ASP A 108 -22.07 -5.30 -7.45
C ASP A 108 -23.01 -4.20 -7.99
N GLU A 109 -22.54 -3.39 -8.93
CA GLU A 109 -23.30 -2.30 -9.55
C GLU A 109 -24.23 -2.85 -10.64
N ARG A 110 -25.30 -3.53 -10.21
CA ARG A 110 -26.45 -3.93 -11.03
C ARG A 110 -27.75 -3.39 -10.44
#